data_AF-A0A2I4DNI7-F1
#
_entry.id   AF-A0A2I4DNI7-F1
#
_cell.length_a   1.000
_cell.length_b   1.000
_cell.length_c   1.000
_cell.angle_alpha   90.00
_cell.angle_beta   90.00
_cell.angle_gamma   90.00
#
_symmetry.space_group_name_H-M   'P 1'
#
loop_
_entity.id
_entity.type
_entity.pdbx_description
1 polymer ?
#
loop_
_entity_poly.entity_id
_entity_poly.type
_entity_poly.pdbx_seq_one_letter_code
_entity_poly.pdbx_strand_id
1 'polypeptide(L)'
;MEKKTILTASGLMMMMLILSATTARADLCQDALKILSPCLPFLTGSDQQLAPSPTCCLGASELLNKATTSEDLKALCVCFKNAAAQDGVKSDRAELLPNLCKIKVPVPIKPDVDCNKL
;
A
#
# COMPACT_ATOMS: atom_id res chain seq x y z
N MET A 1 22.76 -41.91 -24.73
CA MET A 1 22.07 -40.77 -25.39
C MET A 1 21.65 -39.80 -24.28
N GLU A 2 22.57 -38.92 -23.86
CA GLU A 2 22.51 -38.23 -22.56
C GLU A 2 22.68 -36.70 -22.71
N LYS A 3 21.96 -36.05 -23.63
CA LYS A 3 22.27 -34.64 -23.98
C LYS A 3 21.11 -33.65 -23.98
N LYS A 4 19.89 -34.06 -23.62
CA LYS A 4 18.70 -33.17 -23.75
C LYS A 4 18.08 -32.65 -22.45
N THR A 5 18.45 -33.20 -21.29
CA THR A 5 17.82 -32.84 -20.01
C THR A 5 18.44 -31.60 -19.33
N ILE A 6 19.62 -31.13 -19.78
CA ILE A 6 20.37 -30.07 -19.08
C ILE A 6 20.00 -28.65 -19.55
N LEU A 7 19.46 -28.48 -20.78
CA LEU A 7 19.18 -27.13 -21.32
C LEU A 7 17.83 -26.52 -20.92
N THR A 8 16.91 -27.26 -20.30
CA THR A 8 15.58 -26.74 -19.94
C THR A 8 15.45 -26.27 -18.50
N ALA A 9 16.42 -26.60 -17.62
CA ALA A 9 16.35 -26.30 -16.20
C ALA A 9 16.73 -24.85 -15.84
N SER A 10 17.56 -24.19 -16.66
CA SER A 10 18.07 -22.85 -16.34
C SER A 10 17.14 -21.70 -16.79
N GLY A 11 16.24 -21.93 -17.74
CA GLY A 11 15.34 -20.89 -18.27
C GLY A 11 14.01 -20.77 -17.51
N LEU A 12 13.45 -21.89 -17.02
CA LEU A 12 12.19 -21.88 -16.27
C LEU A 12 12.34 -21.30 -14.85
N MET A 13 13.52 -21.38 -14.26
CA MET A 13 13.73 -20.94 -12.88
C MET A 13 13.79 -19.40 -12.77
N MET A 14 14.21 -18.69 -13.82
CA MET A 14 14.16 -17.23 -13.86
C MET A 14 12.73 -16.68 -14.07
N MET A 15 11.85 -17.40 -14.77
CA MET A 15 10.48 -16.92 -15.06
C MET A 15 9.55 -17.00 -13.85
N MET A 16 9.79 -17.92 -12.92
CA MET A 16 9.01 -18.01 -11.67
C MET A 16 9.32 -16.87 -10.69
N LEU A 17 10.54 -16.32 -10.73
CA LEU A 17 10.95 -15.21 -9.85
C LEU A 17 10.25 -13.88 -10.20
N ILE A 18 9.86 -13.70 -11.47
CA ILE A 18 9.21 -12.47 -11.93
C ILE A 18 7.71 -12.48 -11.56
N LEU A 19 7.07 -13.65 -11.59
CA LEU A 19 5.67 -13.80 -11.21
C LEU A 19 5.46 -13.62 -9.70
N SER A 20 6.31 -14.23 -8.87
CA SER A 20 6.20 -14.14 -7.41
C SER A 20 6.35 -12.70 -6.90
N ALA A 21 7.20 -11.90 -7.54
CA ALA A 21 7.35 -10.50 -7.18
C ALA A 21 6.07 -9.69 -7.45
N THR A 22 5.31 -10.00 -8.50
CA THR A 22 4.04 -9.28 -8.79
C THR A 22 2.92 -9.67 -7.82
N THR A 23 2.84 -10.95 -7.44
CA THR A 23 1.84 -11.46 -6.48
C THR A 23 2.09 -10.92 -5.07
N ALA A 24 3.34 -10.99 -4.58
CA ALA A 24 3.67 -10.51 -3.23
C ALA A 24 3.34 -9.02 -3.01
N ARG A 25 3.50 -8.21 -4.05
CA ARG A 25 3.18 -6.77 -4.00
C ARG A 25 1.68 -6.49 -4.12
N ALA A 26 0.94 -7.33 -4.85
CA ALA A 26 -0.52 -7.28 -4.85
C ALA A 26 -1.08 -7.62 -3.46
N ASP A 27 -0.51 -8.63 -2.79
CA ASP A 27 -0.87 -9.00 -1.42
C ASP A 27 -0.58 -7.85 -0.44
N LEU A 28 0.60 -7.22 -0.55
CA LEU A 28 0.95 -6.05 0.27
C LEU A 28 -0.09 -4.92 0.14
N CYS A 29 -0.52 -4.59 -1.08
CA CYS A 29 -1.54 -3.58 -1.32
C CYS A 29 -2.90 -3.98 -0.72
N GLN A 30 -3.35 -5.22 -0.95
CA GLN A 30 -4.62 -5.70 -0.44
C GLN A 30 -4.65 -5.72 1.09
N ASP A 31 -3.58 -6.18 1.74
CA ASP A 31 -3.48 -6.20 3.19
C ASP A 31 -3.42 -4.80 3.78
N ALA A 32 -2.71 -3.88 3.11
CA ALA A 32 -2.69 -2.47 3.49
C ALA A 32 -4.09 -1.83 3.43
N LEU A 33 -4.87 -2.09 2.38
CA LEU A 33 -6.23 -1.57 2.25
C LEU A 33 -7.17 -2.16 3.31
N LYS A 34 -7.04 -3.45 3.64
CA LYS A 34 -7.80 -4.06 4.74
C LYS A 34 -7.50 -3.40 6.08
N ILE A 35 -6.21 -3.18 6.38
CA ILE A 35 -5.76 -2.51 7.60
C ILE A 35 -6.28 -1.06 7.68
N LEU A 36 -6.35 -0.35 6.54
CA LEU A 36 -6.83 1.02 6.46
C LEU A 36 -8.35 1.16 6.28
N SER A 37 -9.09 0.07 6.07
CA SER A 37 -10.55 0.09 5.97
C SER A 37 -11.27 0.85 7.11
N PRO A 38 -10.89 0.76 8.40
CA PRO A 38 -11.49 1.58 9.46
C PRO A 38 -11.22 3.09 9.33
N CYS A 39 -10.30 3.52 8.47
CA CYS A 39 -10.01 4.92 8.20
C CYS A 39 -10.93 5.53 7.12
N LEU A 40 -11.56 4.72 6.27
CA LEU A 40 -12.38 5.21 5.15
C LEU A 40 -13.41 6.26 5.57
N PRO A 41 -14.22 6.04 6.63
CA PRO A 41 -15.26 7.00 6.99
C PRO A 41 -14.74 8.41 7.28
N PHE A 42 -13.58 8.48 7.94
CA PHE A 42 -12.86 9.73 8.18
C PHE A 42 -12.23 10.27 6.90
N LEU A 43 -11.60 9.43 6.08
CA LEU A 43 -10.89 9.84 4.86
C LEU A 43 -11.83 10.38 3.77
N THR A 44 -13.05 9.84 3.66
CA THR A 44 -14.06 10.30 2.70
C THR A 44 -14.91 11.44 3.25
N GLY A 45 -14.87 11.67 4.58
CA GLY A 45 -15.74 12.62 5.26
C GLY A 45 -17.20 12.16 5.32
N SER A 46 -17.46 10.85 5.18
CA SER A 46 -18.80 10.29 5.33
C SER A 46 -19.26 10.22 6.79
N ASP A 47 -18.30 10.24 7.73
CA ASP A 47 -18.59 10.34 9.15
C ASP A 47 -18.64 11.82 9.59
N GLN A 48 -19.38 12.11 10.67
CA GLN A 48 -19.42 13.47 11.25
C GLN A 48 -18.26 13.70 12.23
N GLN A 49 -17.34 12.76 12.31
CA GLN A 49 -16.25 12.77 13.26
C GLN A 49 -15.13 13.66 12.73
N LEU A 50 -14.60 14.49 13.63
CA LEU A 50 -13.45 15.34 13.32
C LEU A 50 -12.12 14.59 13.46
N ALA A 51 -12.14 13.37 13.97
CA ALA A 51 -10.95 12.57 14.26
C ALA A 51 -11.10 11.12 13.77
N PRO A 52 -10.00 10.48 13.32
CA PRO A 52 -10.00 9.06 13.00
C PRO A 52 -10.32 8.18 14.23
N SER A 53 -10.85 6.99 13.97
CA SER A 53 -11.06 6.00 15.02
C SER A 53 -9.73 5.51 15.62
N PRO A 54 -9.70 5.06 16.89
CA PRO A 54 -8.50 4.44 17.47
C PRO A 54 -7.99 3.26 16.65
N THR A 55 -8.91 2.45 16.10
CA THR A 55 -8.59 1.31 15.22
C THR A 55 -7.93 1.76 13.92
N CYS A 56 -8.40 2.86 13.31
CA CYS A 56 -7.74 3.46 12.15
C CYS A 56 -6.30 3.87 12.49
N CYS A 57 -6.08 4.59 13.59
CA CYS A 57 -4.73 5.04 13.95
C CYS A 57 -3.78 3.88 14.26
N LEU A 58 -4.26 2.84 14.95
CA LEU A 58 -3.49 1.62 15.20
C LEU A 58 -3.10 0.93 13.90
N GLY A 59 -4.06 0.69 13.01
CA GLY A 59 -3.81 0.04 11.72
C GLY A 59 -2.84 0.84 10.85
N ALA A 60 -3.04 2.16 10.73
CA ALA A 60 -2.14 3.04 9.99
C ALA A 60 -0.72 2.98 10.56
N SER A 61 -0.55 3.02 11.88
CA SER A 61 0.75 2.89 12.53
C SER A 61 1.43 1.56 12.21
N GLU A 62 0.73 0.43 12.34
CA GLU A 62 1.27 -0.90 12.09
C GLU A 62 1.72 -1.09 10.64
N LEU A 63 0.89 -0.65 9.69
CA LEU A 63 1.17 -0.73 8.27
C LEU A 63 2.41 0.07 7.89
N LEU A 64 2.50 1.31 8.36
CA LEU A 64 3.58 2.22 7.99
C LEU A 64 4.91 1.86 8.66
N ASN A 65 4.89 1.16 9.79
CA ASN A 65 6.10 0.59 10.40
C ASN A 65 6.62 -0.63 9.63
N LYS A 66 5.79 -1.31 8.82
CA LYS A 66 6.19 -2.49 8.04
C LYS A 66 6.76 -2.12 6.66
N ALA A 67 6.29 -1.02 6.07
CA ALA A 67 6.77 -0.54 4.78
C ALA A 67 8.14 0.15 4.93
N THR A 68 9.21 -0.63 4.82
CA THR A 68 10.58 -0.15 5.13
C THR A 68 11.48 0.00 3.91
N THR A 69 11.14 -0.60 2.76
CA THR A 69 11.93 -0.51 1.54
C THR A 69 11.35 0.52 0.57
N SER A 70 12.20 1.17 -0.24
CA SER A 70 11.76 2.12 -1.27
C SER A 70 10.79 1.48 -2.28
N GLU A 71 10.99 0.20 -2.61
CA GLU A 71 10.09 -0.54 -3.50
C GLU A 71 8.70 -0.75 -2.89
N ASP A 72 8.62 -1.12 -1.60
CA ASP A 72 7.35 -1.28 -0.89
C ASP A 72 6.63 0.06 -0.74
N LEU A 73 7.36 1.13 -0.41
CA LEU A 73 6.80 2.49 -0.30
C LEU A 73 6.19 2.94 -1.62
N LYS A 74 6.89 2.70 -2.74
CA LYS A 74 6.39 3.01 -4.08
C LYS A 74 5.17 2.16 -4.44
N ALA A 75 5.20 0.87 -4.15
CA ALA A 75 4.06 -0.03 -4.40
C ALA A 75 2.81 0.39 -3.62
N LEU A 76 2.97 0.69 -2.32
CA LEU A 76 1.90 1.18 -1.48
C LEU A 76 1.39 2.56 -1.93
N CYS A 77 2.27 3.45 -2.40
CA CYS A 77 1.82 4.74 -2.93
C CYS A 77 0.91 4.58 -4.13
N VAL A 78 1.31 3.75 -5.11
CA VAL A 78 0.49 3.50 -6.29
C VAL A 78 -0.84 2.85 -5.90
N CYS A 79 -0.80 1.89 -4.97
CA CYS A 79 -1.98 1.26 -4.40
C CYS A 79 -2.95 2.28 -3.78
N PHE A 80 -2.47 3.11 -2.84
CA PHE A 80 -3.29 4.08 -2.13
C PHE A 80 -3.78 5.19 -3.05
N LYS A 81 -2.98 5.63 -4.02
CA LYS A 81 -3.40 6.59 -5.03
C LYS A 81 -4.66 6.09 -5.77
N ASN A 82 -4.61 4.85 -6.26
CA ASN A 82 -5.70 4.25 -7.02
C ASN A 82 -6.93 3.98 -6.14
N ALA A 83 -6.74 3.47 -4.92
CA ALA A 83 -7.84 3.25 -3.98
C ALA A 83 -8.49 4.58 -3.56
N ALA A 84 -7.68 5.58 -3.19
CA ALA A 84 -8.15 6.90 -2.78
C ALA A 84 -8.99 7.59 -3.86
N ALA A 85 -8.62 7.43 -5.14
CA ALA A 85 -9.40 7.94 -6.26
C ALA A 85 -10.75 7.23 -6.41
N GLN A 86 -10.79 5.91 -6.21
CA GLN A 86 -12.01 5.11 -6.31
C GLN A 86 -12.96 5.35 -5.14
N ASP A 87 -12.43 5.41 -3.92
CA ASP A 87 -13.20 5.57 -2.68
C ASP A 87 -13.63 7.03 -2.43
N GLY A 88 -13.15 7.98 -3.22
CA GLY A 88 -13.47 9.40 -3.07
C GLY A 88 -12.82 10.05 -1.84
N VAL A 89 -11.61 9.58 -1.48
CA VAL A 89 -10.83 10.13 -0.36
C VAL A 89 -10.56 11.62 -0.58
N LYS A 90 -10.73 12.39 0.49
CA LYS A 90 -10.51 13.83 0.54
C LYS A 90 -9.07 14.10 0.98
N SER A 91 -8.29 14.73 0.11
CA SER A 91 -6.85 14.98 0.34
C SER A 91 -6.59 15.79 1.62
N ASP A 92 -7.42 16.79 1.89
CA ASP A 92 -7.37 17.60 3.12
C ASP A 92 -7.58 16.75 4.38
N ARG A 93 -8.47 15.76 4.35
CA ARG A 93 -8.67 14.84 5.48
C ARG A 93 -7.51 13.86 5.63
N ALA A 94 -6.99 13.33 4.52
CA ALA A 94 -5.83 12.45 4.54
C ALA A 94 -4.58 13.14 5.13
N GLU A 95 -4.40 14.44 4.87
CA GLU A 95 -3.29 15.25 5.40
C GLU A 95 -3.36 15.48 6.92
N LEU A 96 -4.54 15.35 7.52
CA LEU A 96 -4.72 15.47 8.97
C LEU A 96 -4.34 14.18 9.72
N LEU A 97 -4.40 13.03 9.04
CA LEU A 97 -4.22 11.71 9.66
C LEU A 97 -2.89 11.54 10.40
N PRO A 98 -1.71 11.94 9.86
CA PRO A 98 -0.44 11.85 10.57
C PRO A 98 -0.46 12.57 11.93
N ASN A 99 -1.01 13.79 11.96
CA ASN A 99 -1.05 14.62 13.17
C ASN A 99 -2.07 14.10 14.19
N LEU A 100 -3.26 13.71 13.73
CA LEU A 100 -4.33 13.21 14.60
C LEU A 100 -3.99 11.84 15.20
N CYS A 101 -3.35 10.97 14.42
CA CYS A 101 -2.90 9.66 14.89
C CYS A 101 -1.51 9.68 15.55
N LYS A 102 -0.78 10.80 15.50
CA LYS A 102 0.61 10.94 15.99
C LYS A 102 1.57 9.92 15.37
N ILE A 103 1.41 9.68 14.07
CA ILE A 103 2.21 8.74 13.30
C ILE A 103 3.06 9.46 12.26
N LYS A 104 4.21 8.88 11.92
CA LYS A 104 4.95 9.28 10.72
C LYS A 104 4.41 8.48 9.54
N VAL A 105 3.95 9.17 8.51
CA VAL A 105 3.41 8.54 7.31
C VAL A 105 4.42 8.67 6.17
N PRO A 106 5.21 7.62 5.87
CA PRO A 106 6.13 7.64 4.74
C PRO A 106 5.44 7.53 3.38
N VAL A 107 4.15 7.19 3.31
CA VAL A 107 3.41 6.98 2.06
C VAL A 107 2.11 7.79 2.04
N PRO A 108 1.90 8.71 1.08
CA PRO A 108 0.66 9.48 0.98
C PRO A 108 -0.57 8.61 0.65
N ILE A 109 -1.70 8.88 1.31
CA ILE A 109 -2.99 8.21 1.10
C ILE A 109 -3.96 9.21 0.44
N LYS A 110 -3.66 9.62 -0.80
CA LYS A 110 -4.47 10.60 -1.54
C LYS A 110 -4.40 10.38 -3.06
N PRO A 111 -5.42 10.78 -3.83
CA PRO A 111 -5.49 10.51 -5.27
C PRO A 111 -4.47 11.32 -6.09
N ASP A 112 -4.01 12.47 -5.58
CA ASP A 112 -3.07 13.37 -6.28
C ASP A 112 -1.69 13.32 -5.61
N VAL A 113 -0.94 12.27 -5.95
CA VAL A 113 0.44 12.06 -5.52
C VAL A 113 1.29 11.56 -6.68
N ASP A 114 2.53 12.03 -6.74
CA ASP A 114 3.58 11.52 -7.61
C ASP A 114 4.43 10.48 -6.86
N CYS A 115 4.10 9.20 -7.05
CA CYS A 115 4.78 8.08 -6.40
C CYS A 115 6.22 7.85 -6.88
N ASN A 116 6.72 8.61 -7.88
CA ASN A 116 8.11 8.53 -8.30
C ASN A 116 9.04 9.45 -7.50
N LYS A 117 8.48 10.28 -6.62
CA LYS A 117 9.23 11.23 -5.77
C LYS A 117 9.37 10.76 -4.31
N LEU A 118 9.06 9.50 -4.05
CA LEU A 118 9.20 8.85 -2.75
C LEU A 118 10.62 8.34 -2.52
#